data_AF-A0A7S2INF3-F1
#
_entry.id   AF-A0A7S2INF3-F1
#
_cell.length_a   1.000
_cell.length_b   1.000
_cell.length_c   1.000
_cell.angle_alpha   90.00
_cell.angle_beta   90.00
_cell.angle_gamma   90.00
#
_symmetry.space_group_name_H-M   'P 1'
#
loop_
_entity.id
_entity.type
_entity.pdbx_description
1 polymer ?
#
loop_
_entity_poly.entity_id
_entity_poly.type
_entity_poly.pdbx_seq_one_letter_code
_entity_poly.pdbx_strand_id
1 'polypeptide(L)'
;MLWSLIAYGFAPAGVVLWIFLLSGFRLLEGVAQLVSGLKVAVGKLEVSLPLFVTLLSAVAWVYETFLLMADSSAPSSVPHTDRDLMKRWRQERNWWILNFNLVIWISTWRLSSIFATFRAKED
;
A
#
# COMPACT_ATOMS: atom_id res chain seq x y z
N MET A 1 -7.43 -6.86 12.73
CA MET A 1 -6.17 -7.52 12.34
C MET A 1 -5.60 -6.99 11.02
N LEU A 2 -6.44 -6.68 10.01
CA LEU A 2 -6.00 -6.09 8.74
C LEU A 2 -5.09 -4.86 8.91
N TRP A 3 -5.45 -3.91 9.79
CA TRP A 3 -4.67 -2.70 10.04
C TRP A 3 -3.25 -2.96 10.55
N SER A 4 -3.10 -3.94 11.45
CA SER A 4 -1.77 -4.34 11.94
C SER A 4 -0.92 -4.94 10.83
N LEU A 5 -1.52 -5.74 9.95
CA LEU A 5 -0.83 -6.32 8.80
C LEU A 5 -0.39 -5.24 7.80
N ILE A 6 -1.24 -4.26 7.51
CA ILE A 6 -0.90 -3.15 6.61
C ILE A 6 0.21 -2.29 7.22
N ALA A 7 0.05 -1.87 8.48
CA ALA A 7 0.96 -0.93 9.13
C ALA A 7 2.32 -1.54 9.48
N TYR A 8 2.37 -2.80 9.92
CA TYR A 8 3.60 -3.44 10.39
C TYR A 8 4.15 -4.51 9.44
N GLY A 9 3.36 -4.94 8.44
CA GLY A 9 3.79 -5.87 7.41
C GLY A 9 4.01 -5.17 6.08
N PHE A 10 2.92 -4.77 5.42
CA PHE A 10 2.99 -4.29 4.03
C PHE A 10 3.70 -2.95 3.87
N ALA A 11 3.47 -1.97 4.74
CA ALA A 11 4.13 -0.67 4.60
C ALA A 11 5.65 -0.78 4.80
N PRO A 12 6.18 -1.39 5.88
CA PRO A 12 7.62 -1.57 6.04
C PRO A 12 8.24 -2.42 4.94
N ALA A 13 7.61 -3.52 4.54
CA ALA A 13 8.10 -4.36 3.46
C ALA A 13 8.16 -3.60 2.12
N GLY A 14 7.12 -2.82 1.82
CA GLY A 14 7.09 -1.97 0.64
C GLY A 14 8.22 -0.94 0.65
N VAL A 15 8.47 -0.27 1.78
CA VAL A 15 9.59 0.69 1.94
C VAL A 15 10.93 0.01 1.66
N VAL A 16 11.17 -1.17 2.23
CA VAL A 16 12.43 -1.90 2.02
C VAL A 16 12.63 -2.26 0.55
N LEU A 17 11.61 -2.79 -0.11
CA LEU A 17 11.67 -3.13 -1.54
C LEU A 17 11.89 -1.88 -2.40
N TRP A 18 11.20 -0.79 -2.07
CA TRP A 18 11.34 0.49 -2.75
C TRP A 18 12.77 1.04 -2.62
N ILE A 19 13.35 0.99 -1.43
CA ILE A 19 14.75 1.38 -1.20
C ILE A 19 15.69 0.48 -1.99
N PHE A 20 15.48 -0.83 -2.01
CA PHE A 20 16.32 -1.76 -2.77
C PHE A 20 16.31 -1.48 -4.27
N LEU A 21 15.12 -1.22 -4.84
CA LEU A 21 14.98 -0.83 -6.25
C LEU A 21 15.66 0.51 -6.56
N LEU A 22 15.64 1.46 -5.64
CA LEU A 22 16.27 2.78 -5.82
C LEU A 22 17.76 2.83 -5.44
N SER A 23 18.28 1.78 -4.81
CA SER A 23 19.63 1.77 -4.26
C SER A 23 20.74 1.79 -5.33
N GLY A 24 20.42 1.40 -6.56
CA GLY A 24 21.40 1.26 -7.66
C GLY A 24 22.32 0.04 -7.55
N PHE A 25 22.25 -0.73 -6.46
CA PHE A 25 23.03 -1.95 -6.30
C PHE A 25 22.33 -3.14 -6.95
N ARG A 26 22.98 -3.76 -7.96
CA ARG A 26 22.42 -4.90 -8.71
C ARG A 26 21.95 -6.06 -7.84
N LEU A 27 22.68 -6.37 -6.76
CA LEU A 27 22.28 -7.45 -5.83
C LEU A 27 20.98 -7.14 -5.10
N LEU A 28 20.82 -5.92 -4.61
CA LEU A 28 19.60 -5.49 -3.90
C LEU A 28 18.42 -5.36 -4.85
N GLU A 29 18.66 -4.81 -6.05
CA GLU A 29 17.67 -4.77 -7.13
C GLU A 29 17.19 -6.19 -7.47
N GLY A 30 18.09 -7.16 -7.62
CA GLY A 30 17.74 -8.56 -7.88
C GLY A 30 16.87 -9.19 -6.80
N VAL A 31 17.17 -8.94 -5.52
CA VAL A 31 16.32 -9.38 -4.40
C VAL A 31 14.93 -8.73 -4.49
N ALA A 32 14.86 -7.43 -4.74
CA ALA A 32 13.59 -6.73 -4.85
C ALA A 32 12.77 -7.20 -6.06
N GLN A 33 13.42 -7.52 -7.18
CA GLN A 33 12.78 -8.09 -8.36
C GLN A 33 12.26 -9.50 -8.11
N LEU A 34 13.01 -10.34 -7.40
CA LEU A 34 12.55 -11.68 -7.02
C LEU A 34 11.28 -11.61 -6.19
N VAL A 35 11.25 -10.74 -5.18
CA VAL A 35 10.06 -10.55 -4.34
C VAL A 35 8.91 -9.91 -5.12
N SER A 36 9.20 -8.92 -5.96
CA SER A 36 8.18 -8.23 -6.78
C SER A 36 7.60 -9.13 -7.88
N GLY A 37 8.37 -10.12 -8.34
CA GLY A 37 7.96 -11.11 -9.32
C GLY A 37 7.14 -12.26 -8.73
N LEU A 38 7.03 -12.35 -7.40
CA LEU A 38 6.14 -13.33 -6.76
C LEU A 38 4.70 -13.13 -7.25
N LYS A 39 4.08 -14.22 -7.68
CA LYS A 39 2.69 -14.21 -8.13
C LYS A 39 1.76 -14.64 -7.02
N VAL A 40 0.66 -13.91 -6.87
CA VAL A 40 -0.45 -14.26 -6.00
C VAL A 40 -1.61 -14.67 -6.89
N ALA A 41 -2.08 -15.90 -6.74
CA ALA A 41 -3.24 -16.41 -7.44
C ALA A 41 -4.51 -16.16 -6.61
N VAL A 42 -5.47 -15.45 -7.19
CA VAL A 42 -6.81 -15.24 -6.61
C VAL A 42 -7.82 -15.88 -7.56
N GLY A 43 -8.14 -17.15 -7.31
CA GLY A 43 -8.96 -17.95 -8.21
C GLY A 43 -8.24 -18.21 -9.53
N LYS A 44 -8.78 -17.67 -10.64
CA LYS A 44 -8.19 -17.80 -11.99
C LYS A 44 -7.26 -16.64 -12.36
N LEU A 45 -7.22 -15.58 -11.54
CA LEU A 45 -6.41 -14.40 -11.81
C LEU A 45 -5.06 -14.52 -11.11
N GLU A 46 -3.96 -14.44 -11.87
CA GLU A 46 -2.62 -14.30 -11.32
C GLU A 46 -2.19 -12.83 -11.40
N VAL A 47 -1.83 -12.26 -10.26
CA VAL A 47 -1.29 -10.89 -10.18
C VAL A 47 0.06 -10.92 -9.47
N SER A 48 0.93 -9.97 -9.79
CA SER A 48 2.17 -9.81 -9.04
C SER A 48 1.88 -9.34 -7.61
N LEU A 49 2.75 -9.69 -6.67
CA LEU A 49 2.62 -9.30 -5.26
C LEU A 49 2.47 -7.77 -5.08
N PRO A 50 3.29 -6.91 -5.74
CA PRO A 50 3.10 -5.46 -5.61
C PRO A 50 1.75 -4.97 -6.12
N LEU A 51 1.25 -5.55 -7.22
CA LEU A 51 -0.07 -5.21 -7.75
C LEU A 51 -1.18 -5.67 -6.81
N PHE A 52 -1.07 -6.89 -6.25
CA PHE A 52 -2.01 -7.41 -5.27
C PHE A 52 -2.12 -6.50 -4.04
N VAL A 53 -0.99 -6.12 -3.44
CA VAL A 53 -0.97 -5.24 -2.25
C VAL A 53 -1.49 -3.84 -2.59
N THR A 54 -1.18 -3.34 -3.80
CA THR A 54 -1.75 -2.08 -4.31
C THR A 54 -3.27 -2.13 -4.38
N LEU A 55 -3.83 -3.17 -4.99
CA LEU A 55 -5.29 -3.33 -5.14
C LEU A 55 -5.97 -3.49 -3.78
N LEU A 56 -5.39 -4.30 -2.89
CA LEU A 56 -5.91 -4.46 -1.53
C LEU A 56 -5.91 -3.12 -0.76
N SER A 57 -4.82 -2.35 -0.88
CA SER A 57 -4.71 -1.02 -0.26
C SER A 57 -5.70 -0.03 -0.88
N ALA A 58 -5.96 -0.12 -2.19
CA ALA A 58 -6.90 0.76 -2.88
C ALA A 58 -8.34 0.49 -2.42
N VAL A 59 -8.74 -0.78 -2.31
CA VAL A 59 -10.07 -1.15 -1.79
C VAL A 59 -10.24 -0.68 -0.35
N ALA A 60 -9.24 -0.89 0.51
CA ALA A 60 -9.28 -0.39 1.89
C ALA A 60 -9.33 1.14 1.96
N TRP A 61 -8.62 1.84 1.07
CA TRP A 61 -8.62 3.30 0.97
C TRP A 61 -9.97 3.86 0.54
N VAL A 62 -10.61 3.25 -0.46
CA VAL A 62 -11.97 3.63 -0.87
C VAL A 62 -12.94 3.47 0.30
N TYR A 63 -12.88 2.34 1.00
CA TYR A 63 -13.72 2.07 2.17
C TYR A 63 -13.54 3.12 3.29
N GLU A 64 -12.30 3.41 3.69
CA GLU A 64 -12.02 4.43 4.72
C GLU A 64 -12.39 5.84 4.27
N THR A 65 -12.23 6.16 2.98
CA THR A 65 -12.63 7.45 2.42
C THR A 65 -14.14 7.66 2.54
N PHE A 66 -14.94 6.63 2.22
CA PHE A 66 -16.39 6.70 2.40
C PHE A 66 -16.79 6.86 3.87
N LEU A 67 -16.13 6.16 4.80
CA LEU A 67 -16.38 6.30 6.23
C LEU A 67 -16.08 7.73 6.73
N LEU A 68 -14.93 8.29 6.36
CA LEU A 68 -14.52 9.64 6.76
C LEU A 68 -15.44 10.72 6.18
N MET A 69 -15.88 10.56 4.93
CA MET A 69 -16.81 11.49 4.30
C MET A 69 -18.20 11.42 4.95
N ALA A 70 -18.68 10.22 5.29
CA ALA A 70 -19.94 10.05 6.00
C ALA A 70 -19.90 10.73 7.38
N ASP A 71 -18.83 10.51 8.16
CA ASP A 71 -18.68 11.14 9.49
C ASP A 71 -18.52 12.68 9.40
N SER A 72 -17.96 13.20 8.29
CA SER A 72 -17.80 14.65 8.07
C SER A 72 -19.09 15.39 7.66
N SER A 73 -20.13 14.65 7.25
CA SER A 73 -21.41 15.23 6.82
C SER A 73 -22.40 15.46 7.97
N ALA A 74 -22.07 15.03 9.19
CA ALA A 74 -22.92 15.21 10.36
C ALA A 74 -22.97 16.69 10.79
N PRO A 75 -24.15 17.22 11.19
CA PRO A 75 -24.29 18.60 11.61
C PRO A 75 -23.42 18.89 12.85
N SER A 76 -22.65 19.99 12.79
CA SER A 76 -21.69 20.43 13.81
C SER A 76 -22.31 20.82 15.15
N SER A 77 -23.63 20.80 15.27
CA SER A 77 -24.38 21.12 16.48
C SER A 77 -24.47 19.96 17.48
N VAL A 78 -24.03 18.74 17.11
CA VAL A 78 -23.98 17.60 18.03
C VAL A 78 -22.67 17.64 18.81
N PRO A 79 -22.69 17.75 20.15
CA PRO A 79 -21.47 17.69 20.94
C PRO A 79 -20.80 16.32 20.74
N HIS A 80 -19.60 16.34 20.15
CA HIS A 80 -18.81 15.13 19.97
C HIS A 80 -18.36 14.60 21.33
N THR A 81 -18.60 13.32 21.58
CA THR A 81 -18.03 12.66 22.75
C THR A 81 -16.54 12.39 22.51
N ASP A 82 -15.73 12.28 23.57
CA ASP A 82 -14.31 11.88 23.46
C ASP A 82 -14.14 10.56 22.69
N ARG A 83 -15.14 9.67 22.79
CA ARG A 83 -15.19 8.41 22.07
C ARG A 83 -15.26 8.61 20.55
N ASP A 84 -16.02 9.61 20.09
CA ASP A 84 -16.17 9.93 18.67
C ASP A 84 -14.89 10.56 18.13
N LEU A 85 -14.26 11.46 18.89
CA LEU A 85 -12.96 12.04 18.55
C LEU A 85 -11.88 10.96 18.43
N MET A 86 -11.82 10.02 19.37
CA MET A 86 -10.89 8.88 19.30
C MET A 86 -11.16 7.97 18.11
N LYS A 87 -12.43 7.78 17.72
CA LYS A 87 -12.79 6.98 16.54
C LYS A 87 -12.32 7.67 15.26
N ARG A 88 -12.61 8.96 15.12
CA ARG A 88 -12.21 9.79 13.99
C ARG A 88 -10.70 9.83 13.82
N TRP A 89 -9.95 10.07 14.90
CA TRP A 89 -8.50 10.07 14.86
C TRP A 89 -7.93 8.72 14.36
N ARG A 90 -8.50 7.59 14.78
CA ARG A 90 -8.08 6.26 14.30
C ARG A 90 -8.35 6.09 12.80
N GLN A 91 -9.51 6.53 12.31
CA GLN A 91 -9.86 6.49 10.89
C GLN A 91 -8.93 7.37 10.06
N GLU A 92 -8.69 8.62 10.49
CA GLU A 92 -7.76 9.54 9.82
C GLU A 92 -6.34 8.98 9.76
N ARG A 93 -5.83 8.43 10.87
CA ARG A 93 -4.52 7.77 10.91
C ARG A 93 -4.46 6.58 9.95
N ASN A 94 -5.47 5.73 9.95
CA ASN A 94 -5.54 4.56 9.06
C ASN A 94 -5.59 5.00 7.58
N TRP A 95 -6.34 6.06 7.27
CA TRP A 95 -6.42 6.65 5.95
C TRP A 95 -5.06 7.19 5.47
N TRP A 96 -4.31 7.88 6.33
CA TRP A 96 -2.94 8.31 6.01
C TRP A 96 -1.98 7.15 5.76
N ILE A 97 -2.04 6.10 6.57
CA ILE A 97 -1.24 4.87 6.36
C ILE A 97 -1.54 4.27 4.99
N LEU A 98 -2.80 4.25 4.57
CA LEU A 98 -3.19 3.72 3.26
C LEU A 98 -2.69 4.57 2.10
N ASN A 99 -2.76 5.90 2.20
CA ASN A 99 -2.18 6.78 1.18
C ASN A 99 -0.68 6.51 1.01
N PHE A 100 0.05 6.41 2.12
CA PHE A 100 1.48 6.09 2.08
C PHE A 100 1.74 4.72 1.46
N ASN A 101 0.97 3.70 1.88
CA ASN A 101 1.10 2.35 1.35
C ASN A 101 0.81 2.30 -0.17
N LEU A 102 -0.22 3.01 -0.64
CA LEU A 102 -0.54 3.11 -2.07
C LEU A 102 0.61 3.72 -2.87
N VAL A 103 1.16 4.85 -2.43
CA VAL A 103 2.28 5.50 -3.12
C VAL A 103 3.49 4.56 -3.22
N ILE A 104 3.83 3.88 -2.13
CA ILE A 104 4.96 2.94 -2.10
C ILE A 104 4.73 1.75 -3.02
N TRP A 105 3.58 1.10 -2.93
CA TRP A 105 3.35 -0.13 -3.69
C TRP A 105 3.13 0.14 -5.19
N ILE A 106 2.50 1.27 -5.55
CA ILE A 106 2.40 1.70 -6.95
C ILE A 106 3.78 2.00 -7.51
N SER A 107 4.61 2.75 -6.79
CA SER A 107 5.97 3.07 -7.24
C SER A 107 6.84 1.82 -7.31
N THR A 108 6.78 0.93 -6.33
CA THR A 108 7.49 -0.37 -6.33
C THR A 108 7.08 -1.23 -7.53
N TRP A 109 5.77 -1.37 -7.79
CA TRP A 109 5.27 -2.11 -8.94
C TRP A 109 5.77 -1.54 -10.27
N ARG A 110 5.70 -0.22 -10.43
CA ARG A 110 6.17 0.47 -11.64
C ARG A 110 7.68 0.35 -11.81
N LEU A 111 8.46 0.63 -10.77
CA LEU A 111 9.92 0.54 -10.80
C LEU A 111 10.36 -0.89 -11.13
N SER A 112 9.78 -1.90 -10.47
CA SER A 112 10.10 -3.30 -10.76
C SER A 112 9.88 -3.64 -12.24
N SER A 113 8.76 -3.21 -12.81
CA SER A 113 8.44 -3.45 -14.23
C SER A 113 9.42 -2.74 -15.18
N ILE A 114 9.81 -1.51 -14.84
CA ILE A 114 10.79 -0.72 -15.61
C ILE A 114 12.15 -1.41 -15.59
N PHE A 115 12.67 -1.73 -14.40
CA PHE A 115 13.98 -2.39 -14.26
C PHE A 115 14.00 -3.77 -14.91
N ALA A 116 12.93 -4.57 -14.80
CA ALA A 116 12.84 -5.85 -15.50
C ALA A 116 12.97 -5.68 -17.02
N THR A 117 12.35 -4.63 -17.57
CA THR A 117 12.45 -4.29 -19.00
C THR A 117 13.84 -3.81 -19.40
N PHE A 118 14.49 -3.00 -18.55
CA PHE A 118 15.84 -2.50 -18.83
C PHE A 118 16.88 -3.62 -18.80
N ARG A 119 16.83 -4.51 -17.80
CA ARG A 119 17.78 -5.63 -17.69
C ARG A 119 17.62 -6.64 -18.82
N ALA A 120 16.40 -6.91 -19.24
CA ALA A 120 16.13 -7.77 -20.39
C ALA A 120 16.70 -7.23 -21.73
N LYS A 121 17.18 -5.98 -21.79
CA LYS A 121 17.86 -5.40 -22.95
C LYS A 121 19.39 -5.38 -22.83
N GLU A 122 19.93 -5.56 -21.62
CA GLU A 122 21.38 -5.60 -21.40
C GLU A 122 21.97 -6.99 -21.66
N ASP A 123 21.13 -8.04 -21.60
CA ASP A 123 21.45 -9.44 -21.92
C ASP A 123 21.11 -9.77 -23.39
#